data_AF-A0A3D5GA78-F1
#
_entry.id   AF-A0A3D5GA78-F1
#
_cell.length_a   1.000
_cell.length_b   1.000
_cell.length_c   1.000
_cell.angle_alpha   90.00
_cell.angle_beta   90.00
_cell.angle_gamma   90.00
#
_symmetry.space_group_name_H-M   'P 1'
#
loop_
_entity.id
_entity.type
_entity.pdbx_description
1 polymer ?
#
loop_
_entity_poly.entity_id
_entity_poly.type
_entity_poly.pdbx_seq_one_letter_code
_entity_poly.pdbx_strand_id
1 'polypeptide(L)' 'MSTEILAEKRSSYQTDDLSDVQEPITSAPPEVRQIIERVLEIEKDKLYMKSPRYISDDILKIIKEAII' A
#
# COMPACT_ATOMS: atom_id res chain seq x y z
N MET A 1 20.82 -0.13 42.25
CA MET A 1 19.98 0.84 41.54
C MET A 1 19.34 0.11 40.37
N SER A 2 18.13 -0.40 40.58
CA SER A 2 17.41 -1.22 39.61
C SER A 2 16.85 -0.33 38.51
N THR A 3 17.28 -0.55 37.27
CA THR A 3 16.71 0.11 36.08
C THR A 3 15.38 -0.56 35.74
N GLU A 4 14.34 -0.22 36.50
CA GLU A 4 12.95 -0.39 36.06
C GLU A 4 12.60 0.74 35.08
N ILE A 5 13.29 0.78 33.93
CA ILE A 5 13.01 1.77 32.90
C ILE A 5 11.88 1.24 32.03
N LEU A 6 10.67 1.73 32.35
CA LEU A 6 9.51 1.92 31.48
C LEU A 6 9.17 0.71 30.58
N ALA A 7 8.41 -0.24 31.13
CA ALA A 7 7.63 -1.15 30.31
C ALA A 7 6.58 -0.32 29.54
N GLU A 8 6.90 0.12 28.32
CA GLU A 8 5.91 0.62 27.38
C GLU A 8 4.82 -0.45 27.25
N LYS A 9 3.60 -0.09 27.64
CA LYS A 9 2.41 -0.89 27.39
C LYS A 9 2.24 -0.95 25.87
N ARG A 10 2.84 -1.95 25.22
CA ARG A 10 2.66 -2.20 23.78
C ARG A 10 1.15 -2.20 23.53
N SER A 11 0.72 -1.32 22.61
CA SER A 11 -0.69 -1.20 22.29
C SER A 11 -1.24 -2.58 21.92
N SER A 12 -2.39 -2.93 22.49
CA SER A 12 -3.04 -4.24 22.29
C SER A 12 -3.70 -4.34 20.92
N TYR A 13 -3.17 -3.66 19.90
CA TYR A 13 -3.68 -3.82 18.54
C TYR A 13 -3.54 -5.29 18.18
N GLN A 14 -4.69 -5.96 18.01
CA GLN A 14 -4.72 -7.29 17.43
C GLN A 14 -4.02 -7.17 16.08
N THR A 15 -2.99 -7.97 15.87
CA THR A 15 -2.46 -8.23 14.53
C THR A 15 -3.49 -9.12 13.85
N ASP A 16 -4.66 -8.54 13.55
CA ASP A 16 -5.63 -9.19 12.68
C ASP A 16 -4.90 -9.55 11.40
N ASP A 17 -5.18 -10.76 10.89
CA ASP A 17 -4.51 -11.31 9.74
C ASP A 17 -4.68 -10.33 8.56
N LEU A 18 -3.58 -9.67 8.16
CA LEU A 18 -3.58 -8.70 7.06
C LEU A 18 -3.67 -9.38 5.69
N SER A 19 -3.83 -10.71 5.67
CA SER A 19 -4.01 -11.51 4.46
C SER A 19 -5.18 -11.01 3.62
N ASP A 20 -6.32 -10.67 4.25
CA ASP A 20 -7.52 -10.19 3.56
C ASP A 20 -7.27 -8.87 2.81
N VAL A 21 -6.45 -7.98 3.37
CA VAL A 21 -6.12 -6.69 2.75
C VAL A 21 -5.11 -6.84 1.61
N GLN A 22 -4.25 -7.85 1.69
CA GLN A 22 -3.24 -8.14 0.67
C GLN A 22 -3.73 -9.12 -0.41
N GLU A 23 -4.91 -9.70 -0.26
CA GLU A 23 -5.51 -10.62 -1.23
C GLU A 23 -5.46 -10.05 -2.67
N PRO A 24 -5.83 -8.78 -2.93
CA PRO A 24 -5.80 -8.24 -4.28
C PRO A 24 -4.40 -8.16 -4.93
N ILE A 25 -3.33 -8.16 -4.12
CA ILE A 25 -1.94 -8.15 -4.61
C ILE A 25 -1.41 -9.59 -4.73
N THR A 26 -1.77 -10.44 -3.77
CA THR A 26 -1.21 -11.79 -3.63
C THR A 26 -1.90 -12.81 -4.55
N SER A 27 -3.19 -12.62 -4.85
CA SER A 27 -3.96 -13.50 -5.73
C SER A 27 -4.03 -13.02 -7.19
N ALA A 28 -3.68 -11.76 -7.45
CA ALA A 28 -3.78 -11.18 -8.78
C ALA A 28 -2.82 -11.83 -9.80
N PRO A 29 -3.24 -11.95 -11.07
CA PRO A 29 -2.35 -12.31 -12.17
C PRO A 29 -1.14 -11.34 -12.27
N PRO A 30 0.02 -11.77 -12.80
CA PRO A 30 1.24 -10.96 -12.82
C PRO A 30 1.07 -9.55 -13.40
N GLU A 31 0.35 -9.43 -14.52
CA GLU A 31 0.05 -8.15 -15.18
C GLU A 31 -0.78 -7.22 -14.29
N VAL A 32 -1.81 -7.77 -13.65
CA VAL A 32 -2.70 -7.03 -12.74
C VAL A 32 -1.95 -6.62 -11.47
N ARG A 33 -1.15 -7.53 -10.92
CA ARG A 33 -0.30 -7.24 -9.76
C ARG A 33 0.67 -6.08 -10.05
N GLN A 34 1.31 -6.08 -11.22
CA GLN A 34 2.19 -4.99 -11.64
C GLN A 34 1.45 -3.65 -11.73
N ILE A 35 0.20 -3.66 -12.24
CA ILE A 35 -0.63 -2.45 -12.25
C ILE A 35 -0.89 -1.97 -10.82
N ILE A 36 -1.32 -2.85 -9.92
CA ILE A 36 -1.65 -2.49 -8.53
C ILE A 36 -0.42 -1.91 -7.81
N GLU A 37 0.75 -2.57 -7.91
CA GLU A 37 1.98 -2.11 -7.27
C GLU A 37 2.39 -0.71 -7.78
N ARG A 38 2.32 -0.46 -9.09
CA ARG A 38 2.64 0.86 -9.67
C ARG A 38 1.64 1.95 -9.28
N VAL A 39 0.35 1.62 -9.14
CA VAL A 39 -0.66 2.58 -8.66
C VAL A 39 -0.38 2.96 -7.21
N LEU A 40 -0.09 1.98 -6.35
CA LEU A 40 0.24 2.23 -4.94
C LEU A 40 1.48 3.11 -4.77
N GLU A 41 2.50 2.94 -5.61
CA GLU A 41 3.67 3.82 -5.62
C GLU A 41 3.30 5.28 -5.91
N ILE A 42 2.46 5.51 -6.93
CA ILE A 42 2.02 6.87 -7.30
C ILE A 42 1.16 7.49 -6.21
N GLU A 43 0.24 6.73 -5.61
CA GLU A 43 -0.60 7.22 -4.52
C GLU A 43 0.23 7.58 -3.29
N LYS A 44 1.20 6.74 -2.94
CA LYS A 44 2.15 6.99 -1.85
C LYS A 44 2.96 8.27 -2.10
N ASP A 45 3.45 8.47 -3.33
CA ASP A 45 4.23 9.66 -3.69
C ASP A 45 3.38 10.94 -3.61
N LYS A 46 2.07 10.85 -3.80
CA LYS A 46 1.13 11.98 -3.75
C LYS A 46 0.34 12.07 -2.44
N LEU A 47 0.70 11.31 -1.40
CA LEU A 47 -0.02 11.26 -0.13
C LEU A 47 -0.13 12.64 0.57
N TYR A 48 0.81 13.55 0.31
CA TYR A 48 0.78 14.93 0.79
C TYR A 48 -0.25 15.82 0.08
N MET A 49 -0.79 15.38 -1.06
CA MET A 49 -1.80 16.09 -1.83
C MET A 49 -3.20 15.65 -1.39
N LYS A 50 -4.02 16.58 -0.90
CA LYS A 50 -5.44 16.32 -0.61
C LYS A 50 -6.22 15.82 -1.84
N SER A 51 -5.82 16.25 -3.02
CA SER A 51 -6.42 15.83 -4.30
C SER A 51 -5.31 15.66 -5.34
N PRO A 52 -4.80 14.43 -5.54
CA PRO A 52 -3.75 14.14 -6.50
C PRO A 52 -4.15 14.54 -7.92
N ARG A 53 -3.41 15.48 -8.52
CA ARG A 53 -3.64 15.87 -9.93
C ARG A 53 -3.13 14.79 -10.88
N TYR A 54 -3.85 14.62 -11.98
CA TYR A 54 -3.53 13.71 -13.09
C TYR A 54 -3.47 12.21 -12.72
N ILE A 55 -4.00 11.81 -11.56
CA ILE A 55 -3.95 10.42 -11.11
C ILE A 55 -4.66 9.47 -12.09
N SER A 56 -5.76 9.90 -12.70
CA SER A 56 -6.47 9.11 -13.70
C SER A 56 -5.64 8.89 -14.98
N ASP A 57 -4.90 9.91 -15.42
CA ASP A 57 -4.02 9.81 -16.59
C ASP A 57 -2.82 8.90 -16.29
N ASP A 58 -2.25 9.03 -15.09
CA ASP A 58 -1.16 8.19 -14.60
C ASP A 58 -1.58 6.71 -14.54
N ILE A 59 -2.77 6.41 -13.99
CA ILE A 59 -3.33 5.05 -13.94
C ILE A 59 -3.59 4.52 -15.35
N LEU A 60 -4.20 5.31 -16.23
CA LEU A 60 -4.48 4.90 -17.62
C LEU A 60 -3.19 4.55 -18.36
N LYS A 61 -2.12 5.33 -18.14
CA LYS A 61 -0.80 5.06 -18.72
C LYS A 61 -0.22 3.75 -18.19
N ILE A 62 -0.28 3.50 -16.88
CA ILE A 62 0.17 2.24 -16.28
C ILE A 62 -0.53 1.04 -16.91
N ILE A 63 -1.86 1.09 -17.05
CA ILE A 63 -2.65 0.00 -17.62
C ILE A 63 -2.24 -0.28 -19.07
N LYS A 64 -2.08 0.77 -19.88
CA LYS A 64 -1.65 0.65 -21.29
C LYS A 64 -0.22 0.11 -21.44
N GLU A 65 0.66 0.36 -20.48
CA GLU A 65 2.02 -0.16 -20.49
C GLU A 65 2.09 -1.62 -20.03
N ALA A 66 1.19 -2.03 -19.12
CA ALA A 66 1.16 -3.39 -18.58
C ALA A 66 0.45 -4.38 -19.51
N ILE A 67 -0.50 -3.92 -20.32
CA ILE A 67 -1.26 -4.74 -21.28
C ILE A 67 -0.72 -4.44 -22.68
N ILE A 68 0.17 -5.29 -23.18
CA ILE A 68 0.79 -5.21 -24.51
C ILE A 68 -0.13 -5.84 -25.56
#